data_AF-A0A535NLY6-F1
#
_entry.id   AF-A0A535NLY6-F1
#
_cell.length_a   1.000
_cell.length_b   1.000
_cell.length_c   1.000
_cell.angle_alpha   90.00
_cell.angle_beta   90.00
_cell.angle_gamma   90.00
#
_symmetry.space_group_name_H-M   'P 1'
#
loop_
_entity.id
_entity.type
_entity.pdbx_description
1 polymer ?
#
loop_
_entity_poly.entity_id
_entity_poly.type
_entity_poly.pdbx_seq_one_letter_code
_entity_poly.pdbx_strand_id
1 'polypeptide(L)'
;MRRRGAVLLLAALLAACDPVTPKPSGPSAQSALDLMFQNKYAAAAGQLQELIRAHPQDAMDHATYALVLNYETKQKSALDEALKAQKIAPHDGFVLTVLTRVEDWSDDVQSAARDGAAAVKAAPSSALARAFYGEALADVGRYNDASAQLSKGADLAKKGTAYERAEVERNWANYYRDKKDYVQALNHLKLAAGAQPKWVERLLELARFSIGRQDLSAATQFLERAASLSPDDAGLREQLGDVALFAQDYDVAKSAYAAALKLQPRSSLDLKILGDIAVALDKDPTAAAKNERAAIAAKPSDDEAGAYLVAVLRYLVKDEPAALQAAKQTVAPGGASPAPAATYLDLDKAAVDRQSVALATVNRYRRLAGLAPVTSSSVIHQSALAHAFYTFFNGALASIRDLGIHKEQSTGQGYVGDNVLTRAQHFGYPQRSMAEVITHRADPAAAVTDWIDSVYHRIPLLRTDLLEMGYGDAYLGPMTVQVMDMAYREQATGRVILYPAPNQVNVPIAFNGNEIPDPAPNASYPIGYPVTAIFDRNARVTITGFHFRDPSGKDLPGISLQPANETENSFAFLANTPLQPATTYTVDLSYTLNGAAGHMTWHFTTAAGVAPTPPTQQATDLR
;
A
#
# COMPACT_ATOMS: atom_id res chain seq x y z
N MET A 1 70.85 -18.56 75.46
CA MET A 1 70.68 -17.11 75.69
C MET A 1 69.95 -16.50 74.47
N ARG A 2 68.79 -15.86 74.73
CA ARG A 2 68.00 -14.84 73.99
C ARG A 2 68.35 -14.52 72.50
N ARG A 3 67.40 -14.72 71.53
CA ARG A 3 66.44 -13.77 70.86
C ARG A 3 67.13 -12.73 69.90
N ARG A 4 66.73 -12.43 68.63
CA ARG A 4 65.41 -12.24 67.95
C ARG A 4 65.53 -12.02 66.40
N GLY A 5 64.51 -12.45 65.61
CA GLY A 5 63.95 -11.91 64.31
C GLY A 5 64.66 -12.30 62.98
N ALA A 6 64.15 -13.09 62.00
CA ALA A 6 62.93 -13.10 61.11
C ALA A 6 62.99 -12.04 59.97
N VAL A 7 62.79 -12.23 58.64
CA VAL A 7 61.94 -13.11 57.77
C VAL A 7 62.43 -13.14 56.28
N LEU A 8 62.17 -14.29 55.61
CA LEU A 8 62.09 -14.71 54.17
C LEU A 8 62.36 -13.80 52.94
N LEU A 9 62.95 -14.41 51.88
CA LEU A 9 62.41 -14.42 50.49
C LEU A 9 63.05 -15.51 49.59
N LEU A 10 62.18 -16.25 48.87
CA LEU A 10 62.46 -17.31 47.89
C LEU A 10 63.03 -16.72 46.58
N ALA A 11 64.04 -17.39 45.98
CA ALA A 11 64.59 -17.07 44.67
C ALA A 11 64.20 -18.12 43.61
N ALA A 12 63.90 -17.62 42.41
CA ALA A 12 63.26 -18.28 41.28
C ALA A 12 64.17 -19.21 40.46
N LEU A 13 63.57 -20.26 39.90
CA LEU A 13 64.11 -21.09 38.82
C LEU A 13 63.49 -20.66 37.49
N LEU A 14 64.35 -20.39 36.52
CA LEU A 14 64.05 -20.06 35.13
C LEU A 14 63.50 -21.28 34.38
N ALA A 15 62.38 -21.11 33.67
CA ALA A 15 61.88 -22.01 32.64
C ALA A 15 61.57 -21.19 31.36
N ALA A 16 61.90 -21.79 30.23
CA ALA A 16 62.02 -21.19 28.90
C ALA A 16 60.71 -20.60 28.34
N CYS A 17 60.84 -19.49 27.61
CA CYS A 17 59.80 -18.98 26.71
C CYS A 17 59.91 -19.71 25.37
N ASP A 18 58.92 -20.53 25.02
CA ASP A 18 58.66 -20.90 23.62
C ASP A 18 57.92 -19.75 22.92
N PRO A 19 58.33 -19.34 21.70
CA PRO A 19 57.58 -18.38 20.92
C PRO A 19 56.27 -19.03 20.44
N VAL A 20 55.13 -18.45 20.85
CA VAL A 20 53.81 -18.81 20.33
C VAL A 20 53.79 -18.51 18.83
N THR A 21 53.85 -19.54 18.00
CA THR A 21 53.53 -19.44 16.57
C THR A 21 52.07 -19.01 16.41
N PRO A 22 51.74 -17.94 15.67
CA PRO A 22 50.35 -17.59 15.39
C PRO A 22 49.68 -18.74 14.62
N LYS A 23 48.52 -19.17 15.13
CA LYS A 23 47.67 -20.19 14.50
C LYS A 23 47.34 -19.73 13.07
N PRO A 24 47.31 -20.62 12.05
CA PRO A 24 46.96 -20.22 10.68
C PRO A 24 45.57 -19.57 10.65
N SER A 25 45.41 -18.54 9.83
CA SER A 25 44.17 -17.79 9.60
C SER A 25 43.13 -18.61 8.83
N GLY A 26 42.51 -19.59 9.49
CA GLY A 26 41.37 -20.33 8.97
C GLY A 26 40.04 -19.60 9.18
N PRO A 27 38.94 -20.10 8.59
CA PRO A 27 37.59 -19.62 8.87
C PRO A 27 37.30 -19.57 10.38
N SER A 28 36.60 -18.53 10.80
CA SER A 28 36.17 -18.28 12.18
C SER A 28 34.89 -17.45 12.23
N ALA A 29 34.19 -17.44 13.36
CA ALA A 29 33.05 -16.55 13.61
C ALA A 29 33.34 -15.08 13.25
N GLN A 30 34.51 -14.55 13.66
CA GLN A 30 34.90 -13.17 13.35
C GLN A 30 35.04 -12.93 11.85
N SER A 31 35.73 -13.82 11.12
CA SER A 31 35.85 -13.68 9.67
C SER A 31 34.50 -13.82 8.93
N ALA A 32 33.52 -14.53 9.51
CA ALA A 32 32.16 -14.57 8.98
C ALA A 32 31.42 -13.24 9.20
N LEU A 33 31.59 -12.60 10.37
CA LEU A 33 31.09 -11.24 10.58
C LEU A 33 31.74 -10.23 9.63
N ASP A 34 33.03 -10.39 9.34
CA ASP A 34 33.72 -9.54 8.36
C ASP A 34 33.15 -9.72 6.94
N LEU A 35 32.73 -10.94 6.57
CA LEU A 35 32.01 -11.20 5.32
C LEU A 35 30.63 -10.50 5.32
N MET A 36 29.90 -10.55 6.43
CA MET A 36 28.63 -9.84 6.60
C MET A 36 28.81 -8.32 6.41
N PHE A 37 29.82 -7.73 7.04
CA PHE A 37 30.13 -6.29 6.89
C PHE A 37 30.63 -5.90 5.50
N GLN A 38 31.08 -6.88 4.70
CA GLN A 38 31.36 -6.76 3.27
C GLN A 38 30.13 -7.01 2.39
N ASN A 39 28.93 -7.09 2.97
CA ASN A 39 27.65 -7.38 2.31
C ASN A 39 27.55 -8.80 1.72
N LYS A 40 28.41 -9.73 2.14
CA LYS A 40 28.45 -11.13 1.66
C LYS A 40 27.73 -12.08 2.62
N TYR A 41 26.44 -11.83 2.84
CA TYR A 41 25.62 -12.59 3.80
C TYR A 41 25.59 -14.09 3.52
N ALA A 42 25.42 -14.51 2.26
CA ALA A 42 25.42 -15.93 1.89
C ALA A 42 26.74 -16.63 2.21
N ALA A 43 27.88 -15.96 1.99
CA ALA A 43 29.20 -16.49 2.33
C ALA A 43 29.40 -16.56 3.86
N ALA A 44 28.98 -15.52 4.60
CA ALA A 44 29.02 -15.51 6.05
C ALA A 44 28.21 -16.67 6.66
N ALA A 45 26.98 -16.86 6.19
CA ALA A 45 26.10 -17.95 6.61
C ALA A 45 26.68 -19.33 6.26
N GLY A 46 27.17 -19.51 5.03
CA GLY A 46 27.79 -20.77 4.60
C GLY A 46 29.01 -21.13 5.46
N GLN A 47 29.87 -20.17 5.75
CA GLN A 47 31.04 -20.37 6.59
C GLN A 47 30.67 -20.77 8.02
N LEU A 48 29.69 -20.10 8.64
CA LEU A 48 29.22 -20.43 9.98
C LEU A 48 28.58 -21.82 10.04
N GLN A 49 27.82 -22.20 9.02
CA GLN A 49 27.28 -23.56 8.91
C GLN A 49 28.38 -24.62 8.85
N GLU A 50 29.49 -24.37 8.14
CA GLU A 50 30.63 -25.29 8.11
C GLU A 50 31.33 -25.39 9.46
N LEU A 51 31.54 -24.26 10.15
CA LEU A 51 32.10 -24.23 11.49
C LEU A 51 31.23 -25.02 12.48
N ILE A 52 29.91 -24.81 12.45
CA ILE A 52 28.95 -25.54 13.28
C ILE A 52 28.95 -27.04 12.94
N ARG A 53 29.06 -27.43 11.66
CA ARG A 53 29.16 -28.86 11.29
C ARG A 53 30.43 -29.51 11.85
N ALA A 54 31.56 -28.79 11.83
CA ALA A 54 32.82 -29.28 12.37
C ALA A 54 32.83 -29.32 13.91
N HIS A 55 32.16 -28.35 14.55
CA HIS A 55 32.11 -28.19 16.00
C HIS A 55 30.67 -27.89 16.48
N PRO A 56 29.76 -28.89 16.51
CA PRO A 56 28.34 -28.67 16.81
C PRO A 56 28.00 -28.25 18.25
N GLN A 57 29.01 -28.08 19.10
CA GLN A 57 28.87 -27.66 20.49
C GLN A 57 29.62 -26.34 20.75
N ASP A 58 30.01 -25.62 19.70
CA ASP A 58 30.58 -24.28 19.83
C ASP A 58 29.46 -23.24 19.90
N ALA A 59 29.20 -22.73 21.11
CA ALA A 59 28.14 -21.75 21.34
C ALA A 59 28.40 -20.41 20.63
N MET A 60 29.67 -20.04 20.40
CA MET A 60 30.04 -18.79 19.75
C MET A 60 29.67 -18.82 18.26
N ASP A 61 29.91 -19.95 17.59
CA ASP A 61 29.55 -20.14 16.18
C ASP A 61 28.03 -20.13 16.01
N HIS A 62 27.28 -20.83 16.88
CA HIS A 62 25.82 -20.79 16.90
C HIS A 62 25.27 -19.37 17.13
N ALA A 63 25.79 -18.64 18.12
CA ALA A 63 25.37 -17.26 18.39
C ALA A 63 25.70 -16.34 17.21
N THR A 64 26.89 -16.45 16.63
CA THR A 64 27.28 -15.63 15.48
C THR A 64 26.39 -15.93 14.27
N TYR A 65 26.02 -17.19 14.06
CA TYR A 65 25.09 -17.58 13.00
C TYR A 65 23.69 -17.00 13.22
N ALA A 66 23.18 -17.05 14.46
CA ALA A 66 21.93 -16.40 14.83
C ALA A 66 21.95 -14.90 14.51
N LEU A 67 23.06 -14.21 14.81
CA LEU A 67 23.21 -12.78 14.50
C LEU A 67 23.18 -12.50 12.98
N VAL A 68 23.87 -13.31 12.17
CA VAL A 68 23.83 -13.18 10.70
C VAL A 68 22.41 -13.41 10.16
N LEU A 69 21.73 -14.46 10.63
CA LEU A 69 20.34 -14.76 10.27
C LEU A 69 19.38 -13.62 10.65
N ASN A 70 19.64 -12.95 11.77
CA ASN A 70 18.86 -11.80 12.22
C ASN A 70 18.94 -10.62 11.25
N TYR A 71 20.14 -10.27 10.77
CA TYR A 71 20.31 -9.23 9.75
C TYR A 71 19.82 -9.65 8.36
N GLU A 72 19.80 -10.95 8.06
CA GLU A 72 19.11 -11.48 6.86
C GLU A 72 17.57 -11.46 6.99
N THR A 73 17.03 -10.96 8.11
CA THR A 73 15.59 -10.92 8.42
C THR A 73 14.93 -12.31 8.48
N LYS A 74 15.68 -13.34 8.86
CA LYS A 74 15.20 -14.72 9.08
C LYS A 74 14.88 -14.95 10.56
N GLN A 75 13.93 -14.18 11.12
CA GLN A 75 13.73 -14.06 12.58
C GLN A 75 13.56 -15.41 13.28
N LYS A 76 12.68 -16.29 12.75
CA LYS A 76 12.45 -17.61 13.34
C LYS A 76 13.74 -18.45 13.40
N SER A 77 14.49 -18.50 12.29
CA SER A 77 15.73 -19.27 12.24
C SER A 77 16.81 -18.67 13.14
N ALA A 78 16.88 -17.34 13.22
CA ALA A 78 17.77 -16.65 14.14
C ALA A 78 17.47 -17.01 15.59
N LEU A 79 16.18 -16.97 16.00
CA LEU A 79 15.77 -17.29 17.37
C LEU A 79 16.03 -18.76 17.72
N ASP A 80 15.65 -19.68 16.85
CA ASP A 80 15.92 -21.10 17.03
C ASP A 80 17.42 -21.38 17.24
N GLU A 81 18.28 -20.66 16.50
CA GLU A 81 19.74 -20.82 16.60
C GLU A 81 20.34 -20.14 17.84
N ALA A 82 19.84 -18.95 18.21
CA ALA A 82 20.26 -18.25 19.44
C ALA A 82 19.93 -19.07 20.69
N LEU A 83 18.75 -19.71 20.73
CA LEU A 83 18.35 -20.59 21.84
C LEU A 83 19.21 -21.85 21.93
N LYS A 84 19.70 -22.39 20.79
CA LYS A 84 20.70 -23.48 20.82
C LYS A 84 22.01 -23.01 21.43
N ALA A 85 22.50 -21.83 21.03
CA ALA A 85 23.71 -21.25 21.61
C ALA A 85 23.57 -21.07 23.14
N GLN A 86 22.44 -20.53 23.60
CA GLN A 86 22.12 -20.37 25.03
C GLN A 86 22.10 -21.71 25.76
N LYS A 87 21.52 -22.76 25.16
CA LYS A 87 21.50 -24.10 25.78
C LYS A 87 22.90 -24.68 25.97
N ILE A 88 23.82 -24.42 25.03
CA ILE A 88 25.21 -24.88 25.11
C ILE A 88 25.97 -24.08 26.17
N ALA A 89 25.80 -22.76 26.22
CA ALA A 89 26.51 -21.86 27.13
C ALA A 89 25.56 -20.84 27.79
N PRO A 90 24.79 -21.22 28.84
CA PRO A 90 23.69 -20.42 29.39
C PRO A 90 24.11 -19.16 30.16
N HIS A 91 25.41 -19.00 30.43
CA HIS A 91 25.97 -17.88 31.17
C HIS A 91 27.07 -17.15 30.38
N ASP A 92 27.26 -17.50 29.11
CA ASP A 92 28.22 -16.80 28.26
C ASP A 92 27.68 -15.42 27.88
N GLY A 93 28.50 -14.38 28.08
CA GLY A 93 28.09 -13.01 27.90
C GLY A 93 27.81 -12.64 26.43
N PHE A 94 28.53 -13.22 25.48
CA PHE A 94 28.30 -12.97 24.05
C PHE A 94 27.03 -13.67 23.58
N VAL A 95 26.84 -14.94 23.97
CA VAL A 95 25.63 -15.71 23.66
C VAL A 95 24.37 -14.99 24.16
N LEU A 96 24.36 -14.55 25.42
CA LEU A 96 23.24 -13.79 25.97
C LEU A 96 23.06 -12.43 25.29
N THR A 97 24.15 -11.78 24.87
CA THR A 97 24.08 -10.52 24.11
C THR A 97 23.37 -10.73 22.78
N VAL A 98 23.77 -11.76 22.00
CA VAL A 98 23.11 -12.04 20.72
C VAL A 98 21.65 -12.45 20.92
N LEU A 99 21.36 -13.30 21.91
CA LEU A 99 19.99 -13.70 22.22
C LEU A 99 19.11 -12.48 22.51
N THR A 100 19.61 -11.53 23.31
CA THR A 100 18.91 -10.26 23.59
C THR A 100 18.50 -9.54 22.30
N ARG A 101 19.41 -9.42 21.33
CA ARG A 101 19.11 -8.76 20.04
C ARG A 101 18.11 -9.56 19.21
N VAL A 102 18.23 -10.88 19.18
CA VAL A 102 17.35 -11.74 18.38
C VAL A 102 15.93 -11.78 18.96
N GLU A 103 15.78 -11.83 20.29
CA GLU A 103 14.49 -11.76 20.98
C GLU A 103 13.78 -10.43 20.70
N ASP A 104 14.52 -9.33 20.82
CA ASP A 104 14.03 -7.98 20.58
C ASP A 104 13.48 -7.82 19.15
N TRP A 105 14.25 -8.22 18.14
CA TRP A 105 13.84 -8.18 16.74
C TRP A 105 12.81 -9.24 16.35
N SER A 106 12.53 -10.19 17.25
CA SER A 106 11.44 -11.16 17.14
C SER A 106 10.18 -10.74 17.90
N ASP A 107 10.12 -9.48 18.37
CA ASP A 107 9.00 -8.88 19.13
C ASP A 107 8.80 -9.51 20.53
N ASP A 108 9.79 -10.26 21.05
CA ASP A 108 9.82 -10.73 22.45
C ASP A 108 10.64 -9.78 23.32
N VAL A 109 10.18 -8.52 23.38
CA VAL A 109 10.85 -7.42 24.09
C VAL A 109 10.95 -7.65 25.61
N GLN A 110 10.06 -8.48 26.18
CA GLN A 110 10.10 -8.82 27.60
C GLN A 110 11.22 -9.82 27.92
N SER A 111 11.39 -10.86 27.09
CA SER A 111 12.55 -11.75 27.22
C SER A 111 13.84 -11.00 26.94
N ALA A 112 13.88 -10.16 25.91
CA ALA A 112 15.05 -9.35 25.59
C ALA A 112 15.49 -8.46 26.77
N ALA A 113 14.56 -7.79 27.45
CA ALA A 113 14.89 -6.97 28.62
C ALA A 113 15.43 -7.81 29.80
N ARG A 114 14.90 -9.01 30.02
CA ARG A 114 15.37 -9.93 31.07
C ARG A 114 16.76 -10.48 30.75
N ASP A 115 16.95 -10.99 29.53
CA ASP A 115 18.17 -11.65 29.11
C ASP A 115 19.28 -10.63 28.82
N GLY A 116 18.94 -9.41 28.41
CA GLY A 116 19.87 -8.27 28.30
C GLY A 116 20.48 -7.87 29.64
N ALA A 117 19.69 -7.91 30.72
CA ALA A 117 20.22 -7.71 32.07
C ALA A 117 21.23 -8.81 32.45
N ALA A 118 20.95 -10.07 32.07
CA ALA A 118 21.87 -11.19 32.27
C ALA A 118 23.14 -11.06 31.42
N ALA A 119 23.01 -10.63 30.15
CA ALA A 119 24.12 -10.39 29.23
C ALA A 119 25.10 -9.34 29.80
N VAL A 120 24.57 -8.22 30.30
CA VAL A 120 25.37 -7.16 30.93
C VAL A 120 26.03 -7.63 32.24
N LYS A 121 25.37 -8.51 33.00
CA LYS A 121 25.97 -9.09 34.21
C LYS A 121 27.13 -10.03 33.86
N ALA A 122 26.99 -10.82 32.81
CA ALA A 122 28.00 -11.77 32.34
C ALA A 122 29.18 -11.07 31.63
N ALA A 123 28.92 -9.98 30.89
CA ALA A 123 29.92 -9.21 30.17
C ALA A 123 29.80 -7.69 30.47
N PRO A 124 30.21 -7.24 31.67
CA PRO A 124 29.99 -5.85 32.11
C PRO A 124 30.73 -4.79 31.29
N SER A 125 31.77 -5.19 30.57
CA SER A 125 32.59 -4.36 29.67
C SER A 125 32.25 -4.52 28.18
N SER A 126 31.20 -5.27 27.82
CA SER A 126 30.74 -5.40 26.43
C SER A 126 29.93 -4.18 26.02
N ALA A 127 30.35 -3.48 24.98
CA ALA A 127 29.59 -2.37 24.40
C ALA A 127 28.28 -2.87 23.77
N LEU A 128 28.31 -4.02 23.10
CA LEU A 128 27.12 -4.63 22.48
C LEU A 128 26.09 -5.08 23.53
N ALA A 129 26.52 -5.68 24.64
CA ALA A 129 25.60 -6.08 25.71
C ALA A 129 24.85 -4.85 26.27
N ARG A 130 25.56 -3.73 26.44
CA ARG A 130 24.96 -2.46 26.86
C ARG A 130 24.04 -1.88 25.80
N ALA A 131 24.44 -1.92 24.53
CA ALA A 131 23.65 -1.39 23.42
C ALA A 131 22.31 -2.15 23.29
N PHE A 132 22.36 -3.47 23.19
CA PHE A 132 21.17 -4.31 22.95
C PHE A 132 20.25 -4.34 24.16
N TYR A 133 20.79 -4.36 25.39
CA TYR A 133 19.96 -4.18 26.57
C TYR A 133 19.34 -2.78 26.65
N GLY A 134 20.07 -1.75 26.22
CA GLY A 134 19.55 -0.38 26.13
C GLY A 134 18.37 -0.25 25.18
N GLU A 135 18.41 -0.93 24.03
CA GLU A 135 17.28 -1.03 23.09
C GLU A 135 16.08 -1.75 23.71
N ALA A 136 16.28 -2.96 24.22
CA ALA A 136 15.19 -3.72 24.86
C ALA A 136 14.54 -2.96 26.02
N LEU A 137 15.32 -2.16 26.78
CA LEU A 137 14.79 -1.28 27.82
C LEU A 137 13.95 -0.12 27.26
N ALA A 138 14.33 0.45 26.12
CA ALA A 138 13.55 1.50 25.47
C ALA A 138 12.20 0.97 24.99
N ASP A 139 12.20 -0.22 24.38
CA ASP A 139 11.02 -0.88 23.82
C ASP A 139 10.00 -1.27 24.90
N VAL A 140 10.46 -1.64 26.11
CA VAL A 140 9.58 -1.84 27.28
C VAL A 140 9.24 -0.54 28.04
N GLY A 141 9.61 0.63 27.50
CA GLY A 141 9.28 1.95 28.05
C GLY A 141 10.17 2.42 29.21
N ARG A 142 11.25 1.70 29.53
CA ARG A 142 12.21 2.03 30.60
C ARG A 142 13.33 2.96 30.10
N TYR A 143 12.93 4.12 29.58
CA TYR A 143 13.81 5.08 28.90
C TYR A 143 15.01 5.58 29.74
N ASN A 144 14.83 5.80 31.04
CA ASN A 144 15.95 6.26 31.90
C ASN A 144 17.02 5.19 32.03
N ASP A 145 16.60 3.92 32.18
CA ASP A 145 17.52 2.79 32.27
C ASP A 145 18.19 2.55 30.93
N ALA A 146 17.43 2.66 29.83
CA ALA A 146 17.95 2.57 28.46
C ALA A 146 19.09 3.59 28.23
N SER A 147 18.83 4.87 28.51
CA SER A 147 19.82 5.95 28.37
C SER A 147 21.09 5.70 29.20
N ALA A 148 20.95 5.16 30.43
CA ALA A 148 22.09 4.80 31.26
C ALA A 148 22.93 3.66 30.64
N GLN A 149 22.28 2.63 30.07
CA GLN A 149 23.00 1.56 29.38
C GLN A 149 23.68 2.06 28.10
N LEU A 150 22.98 2.82 27.27
CA LEU A 150 23.50 3.36 26.02
C LEU A 150 24.67 4.33 26.25
N SER A 151 24.61 5.18 27.27
CA SER A 151 25.72 6.06 27.66
C SER A 151 26.97 5.25 28.04
N LYS A 152 26.80 4.21 28.86
CA LYS A 152 27.91 3.33 29.25
C LYS A 152 28.43 2.51 28.08
N GLY A 153 27.55 2.07 27.18
CA GLY A 153 27.91 1.41 25.92
C GLY A 153 28.77 2.32 25.04
N ALA A 154 28.40 3.60 24.92
CA ALA A 154 29.15 4.59 24.14
C ALA A 154 30.56 4.82 24.69
N ASP A 155 30.72 4.89 26.01
CA ASP A 155 32.02 5.00 26.64
C ASP A 155 32.92 3.79 26.37
N LEU A 156 32.36 2.58 26.38
CA LEU A 156 33.08 1.34 26.05
C LEU A 156 33.45 1.28 24.56
N ALA A 157 32.53 1.69 23.68
CA ALA A 157 32.70 1.64 22.22
C ALA A 157 33.78 2.60 21.69
N LYS A 158 34.18 3.64 22.45
CA LYS A 158 35.30 4.53 22.10
C LYS A 158 36.59 3.79 21.78
N LYS A 159 36.83 2.64 22.45
CA LYS A 159 37.99 1.77 22.22
C LYS A 159 37.63 0.46 21.49
N GLY A 160 36.37 0.32 21.08
CA GLY A 160 35.83 -0.89 20.45
C GLY A 160 36.03 -0.94 18.94
N THR A 161 35.40 -1.93 18.32
CA THR A 161 35.30 -2.12 16.87
C THR A 161 34.41 -1.07 16.22
N ALA A 162 34.47 -0.99 14.88
CA ALA A 162 33.54 -0.18 14.10
C ALA A 162 32.07 -0.62 14.31
N TYR A 163 31.83 -1.92 14.44
CA TYR A 163 30.51 -2.49 14.69
C TYR A 163 29.97 -2.08 16.06
N GLU A 164 30.78 -2.14 17.11
CA GLU A 164 30.38 -1.71 18.46
C GLU A 164 30.00 -0.23 18.52
N ARG A 165 30.77 0.64 17.85
CA ARG A 165 30.42 2.06 17.73
C ARG A 165 29.10 2.23 16.98
N ALA A 166 28.95 1.56 15.84
CA ALA A 166 27.76 1.70 15.02
C ALA A 166 26.49 1.23 15.75
N GLU A 167 26.53 0.09 16.44
CA GLU A 167 25.36 -0.44 17.15
C GLU A 167 24.94 0.43 18.33
N VAL A 168 25.90 1.00 19.08
CA VAL A 168 25.55 1.95 20.15
C VAL A 168 24.86 3.19 19.56
N GLU A 169 25.40 3.78 18.50
CA GLU A 169 24.81 4.93 17.85
C GLU A 169 23.43 4.60 17.25
N ARG A 170 23.29 3.44 16.61
CA ARG A 170 22.01 2.97 16.07
C ARG A 170 20.96 2.78 17.18
N ASN A 171 21.35 2.30 18.36
CA ASN A 171 20.41 2.12 19.47
C ASN A 171 20.07 3.45 20.17
N TRP A 172 20.98 4.43 20.17
CA TRP A 172 20.63 5.82 20.50
C TRP A 172 19.60 6.38 19.52
N ALA A 173 19.73 6.09 18.22
CA ALA A 173 18.75 6.54 17.24
C ALA A 173 17.35 5.96 17.49
N ASN A 174 17.24 4.67 17.82
CA ASN A 174 15.97 4.05 18.20
C ASN A 174 15.37 4.71 19.45
N TYR A 175 16.18 4.88 20.49
CA TYR A 175 15.75 5.58 21.71
C TYR A 175 15.13 6.97 21.41
N TYR A 176 15.80 7.77 20.56
CA TYR A 176 15.29 9.09 20.20
C TYR A 176 14.07 9.02 19.28
N ARG A 177 13.99 8.03 18.39
CA ARG A 177 12.81 7.79 17.55
C ARG A 177 11.57 7.50 18.39
N ASP A 178 11.69 6.68 19.43
CA ASP A 178 10.55 6.33 20.31
C ASP A 178 10.10 7.55 21.15
N LYS A 179 11.05 8.43 21.47
CA LYS A 179 10.78 9.76 22.06
C LYS A 179 10.24 10.78 21.06
N LYS A 180 10.13 10.43 19.77
CA LYS A 180 9.75 11.32 18.66
C LYS A 180 10.71 12.51 18.45
N ASP A 181 11.94 12.42 18.95
CA ASP A 181 13.03 13.35 18.64
C ASP A 181 13.75 12.90 17.36
N TYR A 182 13.12 13.20 16.23
CA TYR A 182 13.61 12.76 14.92
C TYR A 182 14.93 13.42 14.52
N VAL A 183 15.28 14.59 15.09
CA VAL A 183 16.54 15.27 14.80
C VAL A 183 17.69 14.48 15.40
N GLN A 184 17.60 14.11 16.67
CA GLN A 184 18.61 13.28 17.31
C GLN A 184 18.66 11.88 16.73
N ALA A 185 17.50 11.29 16.43
CA ALA A 185 17.46 9.98 15.77
C ALA A 185 18.25 9.96 14.46
N LEU A 186 18.05 10.96 13.59
CA LEU A 186 18.78 11.07 12.33
C LEU A 186 20.29 11.29 12.53
N ASN A 187 20.69 12.13 13.51
CA ASN A 187 22.09 12.38 13.80
C ASN A 187 22.82 11.10 14.22
N HIS A 188 22.20 10.32 15.12
CA HIS A 188 22.74 9.06 15.59
C HIS A 188 22.80 7.98 14.48
N LEU A 189 21.80 7.90 13.59
CA LEU A 189 21.91 7.03 12.40
C LEU A 189 23.05 7.43 11.48
N LYS A 190 23.29 8.74 11.28
CA LYS A 190 24.43 9.23 10.49
C LYS A 190 25.77 8.87 11.13
N LEU A 191 25.87 8.93 12.46
CA LEU A 191 27.06 8.47 13.20
C LEU A 191 27.28 6.96 13.04
N ALA A 192 26.22 6.16 13.14
CA ALA A 192 26.28 4.72 12.91
C ALA A 192 26.78 4.38 11.49
N ALA A 193 26.22 5.03 10.47
CA ALA A 193 26.67 4.90 9.08
C ALA A 193 28.11 5.41 8.87
N GLY A 194 28.51 6.44 9.60
CA GLY A 194 29.89 6.94 9.60
C GLY A 194 30.91 5.93 10.17
N ALA A 195 30.50 5.13 11.16
CA ALA A 195 31.34 4.08 11.73
C ALA A 195 31.50 2.86 10.80
N GLN A 196 30.48 2.51 10.00
CA GLN A 196 30.51 1.41 9.03
C GLN A 196 30.09 1.86 7.62
N PRO A 197 30.88 2.70 6.93
CA PRO A 197 30.46 3.40 5.70
C PRO A 197 30.31 2.52 4.44
N LYS A 198 30.71 1.24 4.53
CA LYS A 198 30.66 0.26 3.43
C LYS A 198 29.67 -0.88 3.67
N TRP A 199 29.01 -0.90 4.83
CA TRP A 199 28.01 -1.90 5.13
C TRP A 199 26.63 -1.36 4.75
N VAL A 200 25.99 -2.00 3.77
CA VAL A 200 24.72 -1.59 3.16
C VAL A 200 23.63 -1.39 4.19
N GLU A 201 23.57 -2.23 5.22
CA GLU A 201 22.54 -2.17 6.26
C GLU A 201 22.45 -0.78 6.92
N ARG A 202 23.58 -0.09 7.12
CA ARG A 202 23.56 1.25 7.72
C ARG A 202 22.91 2.30 6.82
N LEU A 203 23.02 2.14 5.52
CA LEU A 203 22.36 3.02 4.55
C LEU A 203 20.87 2.69 4.45
N LEU A 204 20.49 1.41 4.56
CA LEU A 204 19.10 1.00 4.61
C LEU A 204 18.38 1.52 5.86
N GLU A 205 19.06 1.57 7.02
CA GLU A 205 18.51 2.20 8.23
C GLU A 205 18.18 3.69 8.01
N LEU A 206 19.09 4.43 7.36
CA LEU A 206 18.86 5.82 6.98
C LEU A 206 17.74 5.98 5.95
N ALA A 207 17.70 5.11 4.93
CA ALA A 207 16.64 5.11 3.92
C ALA A 207 15.27 4.85 4.55
N ARG A 208 15.13 3.81 5.40
CA ARG A 208 13.88 3.51 6.12
C ARG A 208 13.45 4.65 7.02
N PHE A 209 14.39 5.29 7.71
CA PHE A 209 14.09 6.49 8.50
C PHE A 209 13.53 7.62 7.62
N SER A 210 14.20 7.93 6.51
CA SER A 210 13.76 8.96 5.56
C SER A 210 12.38 8.68 4.96
N ILE A 211 12.09 7.44 4.57
CA ILE A 211 10.77 7.00 4.08
C ILE A 211 9.69 7.25 5.14
N GLY A 212 9.93 6.84 6.40
CA GLY A 212 9.01 7.06 7.51
C GLY A 212 8.79 8.54 7.85
N ARG A 213 9.70 9.43 7.40
CA ARG A 213 9.57 10.89 7.50
C ARG A 213 9.05 11.55 6.21
N GLN A 214 8.74 10.77 5.19
CA GLN A 214 8.32 11.24 3.85
C GLN A 214 9.40 12.08 3.13
N ASP A 215 10.66 11.95 3.54
CA ASP A 215 11.81 12.55 2.85
C ASP A 215 12.31 11.58 1.78
N LEU A 216 11.52 11.43 0.71
CA LEU A 216 11.77 10.46 -0.34
C LEU A 216 13.06 10.77 -1.12
N SER A 217 13.43 12.06 -1.25
CA SER A 217 14.70 12.45 -1.90
C SER A 217 15.92 11.94 -1.12
N ALA A 218 15.93 12.10 0.21
CA ALA A 218 17.01 11.55 1.03
C ALA A 218 17.02 10.02 0.99
N ALA A 219 15.85 9.38 1.01
CA ALA A 219 15.73 7.93 0.90
C ALA A 219 16.33 7.41 -0.42
N THR A 220 16.01 8.05 -1.55
CA THR A 220 16.59 7.74 -2.87
C THR A 220 18.11 7.84 -2.83
N GLN A 221 18.68 8.92 -2.32
CA GLN A 221 20.15 9.10 -2.24
C GLN A 221 20.84 8.02 -1.40
N PHE A 222 20.23 7.59 -0.29
CA PHE A 222 20.78 6.50 0.52
C PHE A 222 20.69 5.15 -0.20
N LEU A 223 19.60 4.88 -0.91
CA LEU A 223 19.41 3.67 -1.70
C LEU A 223 20.33 3.61 -2.92
N GLU A 224 20.58 4.73 -3.61
CA GLU A 224 21.58 4.80 -4.69
C GLU A 224 22.97 4.43 -4.17
N ARG A 225 23.37 4.99 -3.02
CA ARG A 225 24.64 4.64 -2.39
C ARG A 225 24.68 3.17 -1.96
N ALA A 226 23.59 2.64 -1.42
CA ALA A 226 23.48 1.23 -1.07
C ALA A 226 23.64 0.33 -2.31
N ALA A 227 22.93 0.63 -3.41
CA ALA A 227 23.00 -0.10 -4.67
C ALA A 227 24.41 -0.05 -5.31
N SER A 228 25.18 1.02 -5.06
CA SER A 228 26.58 1.12 -5.49
C SER A 228 27.53 0.19 -4.72
N LEU A 229 27.20 -0.14 -3.46
CA LEU A 229 27.99 -1.05 -2.62
C LEU A 229 27.68 -2.53 -2.89
N SER A 230 26.46 -2.82 -3.36
CA SER A 230 26.00 -4.16 -3.75
C SER A 230 25.49 -4.16 -5.20
N PRO A 231 26.39 -4.13 -6.20
CA PRO A 231 26.03 -3.98 -7.60
C PRO A 231 25.31 -5.20 -8.22
N ASP A 232 25.21 -6.30 -7.49
CA ASP A 232 24.61 -7.58 -7.88
C ASP A 232 23.30 -7.89 -7.12
N ASP A 233 22.83 -6.95 -6.30
CA ASP A 233 21.57 -7.07 -5.57
C ASP A 233 20.41 -6.49 -6.37
N ALA A 234 19.55 -7.35 -6.92
CA ALA A 234 18.38 -6.91 -7.68
C ALA A 234 17.28 -6.32 -6.78
N GLY A 235 17.06 -6.89 -5.60
CA GLY A 235 16.02 -6.41 -4.67
C GLY A 235 16.31 -5.00 -4.16
N LEU A 236 17.59 -4.67 -3.97
CA LEU A 236 17.99 -3.30 -3.63
C LEU A 236 17.74 -2.29 -4.76
N ARG A 237 17.83 -2.73 -6.02
CA ARG A 237 17.47 -1.90 -7.19
C ARG A 237 15.97 -1.74 -7.33
N GLU A 238 15.21 -2.80 -7.11
CA GLU A 238 13.74 -2.74 -7.06
C GLU A 238 13.29 -1.75 -5.97
N GLN A 239 13.87 -1.83 -4.76
CA GLN A 239 13.57 -0.90 -3.67
C GLN A 239 13.93 0.56 -4.00
N LEU A 240 15.07 0.79 -4.67
CA LEU A 240 15.41 2.12 -5.21
C LEU A 240 14.36 2.58 -6.23
N GLY A 241 13.94 1.68 -7.12
CA GLY A 241 12.91 1.91 -8.12
C GLY A 241 11.57 2.33 -7.49
N ASP A 242 11.10 1.56 -6.51
CA ASP A 242 9.85 1.83 -5.77
C ASP A 242 9.89 3.22 -5.14
N VAL A 243 10.94 3.51 -4.36
CA VAL A 243 11.07 4.80 -3.66
C VAL A 243 11.18 5.96 -4.64
N ALA A 244 11.88 5.78 -5.76
CA ALA A 244 11.98 6.79 -6.81
C ALA A 244 10.64 7.02 -7.52
N LEU A 245 9.83 5.98 -7.77
CA LEU A 245 8.47 6.13 -8.28
C LEU A 245 7.61 6.97 -7.33
N PHE A 246 7.62 6.66 -6.02
CA PHE A 246 6.90 7.45 -5.01
C PHE A 246 7.43 8.89 -4.92
N ALA A 247 8.73 9.09 -5.14
CA ALA A 247 9.35 10.42 -5.21
C ALA A 247 9.02 11.18 -6.52
N GLN A 248 8.34 10.53 -7.47
CA GLN A 248 8.13 11.00 -8.85
C GLN A 248 9.45 11.28 -9.61
N ASP A 249 10.55 10.67 -9.18
CA ASP A 249 11.85 10.68 -9.86
C ASP A 249 11.91 9.50 -10.83
N TYR A 250 11.19 9.66 -11.94
CA TYR A 250 10.96 8.56 -12.86
C TYR A 250 12.21 8.12 -13.64
N ASP A 251 13.18 9.01 -13.82
CA ASP A 251 14.45 8.67 -14.47
C ASP A 251 15.26 7.69 -13.60
N VAL A 252 15.34 7.97 -12.29
CA VAL A 252 15.96 7.06 -11.33
C VAL A 252 15.19 5.76 -11.25
N ALA A 253 13.85 5.81 -11.17
CA ALA A 253 13.02 4.63 -11.13
C ALA A 253 13.26 3.70 -12.32
N LYS A 254 13.16 4.25 -13.54
CA LYS A 254 13.40 3.51 -14.79
C LYS A 254 14.78 2.89 -14.83
N SER A 255 15.82 3.65 -14.45
CA SER A 255 17.20 3.16 -14.42
C SER A 255 17.37 2.01 -13.42
N ALA A 256 16.74 2.12 -12.25
CA ALA A 256 16.81 1.12 -11.19
C ALA A 256 16.14 -0.20 -11.59
N TYR A 257 14.90 -0.18 -12.07
CA TYR A 257 14.23 -1.41 -12.56
C TYR A 257 14.93 -2.00 -13.79
N ALA A 258 15.45 -1.18 -14.70
CA ALA A 258 16.24 -1.68 -15.81
C ALA A 258 17.54 -2.37 -15.34
N ALA A 259 18.13 -1.91 -14.24
CA ALA A 259 19.28 -2.58 -13.62
C ALA A 259 18.87 -3.85 -12.88
N ALA A 260 17.71 -3.87 -12.21
CA ALA A 260 17.16 -5.07 -11.55
C ALA A 260 16.87 -6.17 -12.58
N LEU A 261 16.21 -5.81 -13.69
CA LEU A 261 15.89 -6.74 -14.79
C LEU A 261 17.14 -7.34 -15.44
N LYS A 262 18.27 -6.63 -15.47
CA LYS A 262 19.54 -7.21 -15.96
C LYS A 262 20.04 -8.35 -15.07
N LEU A 263 19.80 -8.27 -13.76
CA LEU A 263 20.15 -9.29 -12.79
C LEU A 263 19.10 -10.41 -12.75
N GLN A 264 17.83 -10.06 -13.00
CA GLN A 264 16.71 -10.99 -13.04
C GLN A 264 15.92 -10.87 -14.36
N PRO A 265 16.42 -11.42 -15.49
CA PRO A 265 15.83 -11.20 -16.83
C PRO A 265 14.39 -11.69 -17.05
N ARG A 266 13.81 -12.38 -16.05
CA ARG A 266 12.43 -12.87 -16.04
C ARG A 266 11.65 -12.36 -14.83
N SER A 267 12.07 -11.25 -14.22
CA SER A 267 11.28 -10.58 -13.19
C SER A 267 10.00 -10.04 -13.84
N SER A 268 8.88 -10.67 -13.55
CA SER A 268 7.57 -10.21 -14.02
C SER A 268 7.24 -8.81 -13.48
N LEU A 269 7.73 -8.49 -12.27
CA LEU A 269 7.55 -7.18 -11.66
C LEU A 269 8.27 -6.09 -12.46
N ASP A 270 9.58 -6.25 -12.67
CA ASP A 270 10.40 -5.26 -13.39
C ASP A 270 9.88 -5.02 -14.81
N LEU A 271 9.46 -6.09 -15.49
CA LEU A 271 8.93 -6.01 -16.85
C LEU A 271 7.63 -5.19 -16.89
N LYS A 272 6.69 -5.41 -15.96
CA LYS A 272 5.45 -4.62 -15.88
C LYS A 272 5.75 -3.14 -15.64
N ILE A 273 6.56 -2.84 -14.62
CA ILE A 273 6.88 -1.45 -14.27
C ILE A 273 7.59 -0.73 -15.43
N LEU A 274 8.50 -1.40 -16.14
CA LEU A 274 9.14 -0.82 -17.33
C LEU A 274 8.15 -0.70 -18.51
N GLY A 275 7.13 -1.55 -18.60
CA GLY A 275 6.02 -1.43 -19.54
C GLY A 275 5.18 -0.18 -19.27
N ASP A 276 4.81 0.03 -18.01
CA ASP A 276 4.04 1.19 -17.54
C ASP A 276 4.81 2.50 -17.77
N ILE A 277 6.09 2.54 -17.41
CA ILE A 277 6.99 3.68 -17.68
C ILE A 277 7.07 3.97 -19.18
N ALA A 278 7.15 2.94 -20.02
CA ALA A 278 7.22 3.11 -21.47
C ALA A 278 5.95 3.77 -22.02
N VAL A 279 4.78 3.48 -21.45
CA VAL A 279 3.54 4.19 -21.81
C VAL A 279 3.54 5.60 -21.24
N ALA A 280 3.62 5.73 -19.91
CA ALA A 280 3.33 6.97 -19.21
C ALA A 280 4.32 8.09 -19.56
N LEU A 281 5.61 7.74 -19.73
CA LEU A 281 6.70 8.70 -19.82
C LEU A 281 7.39 8.69 -21.18
N ASP A 282 7.74 7.51 -21.69
CA ASP A 282 8.48 7.43 -22.96
C ASP A 282 7.58 7.61 -24.19
N LYS A 283 6.26 7.46 -24.01
CA LYS A 283 5.28 7.43 -25.10
C LYS A 283 5.62 6.35 -26.15
N ASP A 284 6.17 5.23 -25.70
CA ASP A 284 6.59 4.09 -26.52
C ASP A 284 5.69 2.87 -26.25
N PRO A 285 4.52 2.78 -26.92
CA PRO A 285 3.61 1.65 -26.75
C PRO A 285 4.17 0.34 -27.33
N THR A 286 5.21 0.40 -28.18
CA THR A 286 5.85 -0.81 -28.72
C THR A 286 6.74 -1.46 -27.68
N ALA A 287 7.53 -0.66 -26.96
CA ALA A 287 8.31 -1.13 -25.81
C ALA A 287 7.39 -1.65 -24.71
N ALA A 288 6.30 -0.95 -24.41
CA ALA A 288 5.29 -1.40 -23.45
C ALA A 288 4.73 -2.78 -23.81
N ALA A 289 4.20 -2.95 -25.03
CA ALA A 289 3.64 -4.22 -25.47
C ALA A 289 4.67 -5.37 -25.44
N LYS A 290 5.95 -5.08 -25.73
CA LYS A 290 7.04 -6.07 -25.63
C LYS A 290 7.29 -6.48 -24.18
N ASN A 291 7.36 -5.51 -23.26
CA ASN A 291 7.61 -5.76 -21.85
C ASN A 291 6.45 -6.54 -21.22
N GLU A 292 5.19 -6.18 -21.50
CA GLU A 292 4.03 -6.92 -21.01
C GLU A 292 4.00 -8.37 -21.51
N ARG A 293 4.31 -8.60 -22.78
CA ARG A 293 4.43 -9.98 -23.31
C ARG A 293 5.49 -10.78 -22.56
N ALA A 294 6.61 -10.16 -22.21
CA ALA A 294 7.67 -10.81 -21.45
C ALA A 294 7.25 -11.04 -19.99
N ALA A 295 6.52 -10.11 -19.37
CA ALA A 295 5.98 -10.26 -18.02
C ALA A 295 5.00 -11.44 -17.95
N ILE A 296 4.06 -11.52 -18.89
CA ILE A 296 3.12 -12.64 -19.01
C ILE A 296 3.88 -13.96 -19.27
N ALA A 297 4.94 -13.95 -20.09
CA ALA A 297 5.75 -15.15 -20.27
C ALA A 297 6.45 -15.62 -18.98
N ALA A 298 6.82 -14.70 -18.10
CA ALA A 298 7.39 -14.99 -16.78
C ALA A 298 6.33 -15.45 -15.76
N LYS A 299 5.13 -14.87 -15.82
CA LYS A 299 3.97 -15.21 -14.98
C LYS A 299 2.71 -15.35 -15.85
N PRO A 300 2.46 -16.54 -16.43
CA PRO A 300 1.39 -16.75 -17.40
C PRO A 300 -0.02 -16.51 -16.89
N SER A 301 -0.24 -16.45 -15.58
CA SER A 301 -1.56 -16.21 -14.97
C SER A 301 -1.76 -14.75 -14.54
N ASP A 302 -0.93 -13.82 -14.98
CA ASP A 302 -1.07 -12.39 -14.68
C ASP A 302 -2.11 -11.74 -15.61
N ASP A 303 -3.36 -11.69 -15.13
CA ASP A 303 -4.50 -11.13 -15.84
C ASP A 303 -4.42 -9.61 -15.99
N GLU A 304 -3.81 -8.93 -15.04
CA GLU A 304 -3.53 -7.50 -15.09
C GLU A 304 -2.57 -7.15 -16.24
N ALA A 305 -1.41 -7.79 -16.32
CA ALA A 305 -0.47 -7.60 -17.44
C ALA A 305 -1.12 -7.94 -18.80
N GLY A 306 -1.97 -8.98 -18.82
CA GLY A 306 -2.76 -9.33 -19.99
C GLY A 306 -3.74 -8.24 -20.41
N ALA A 307 -4.53 -7.71 -19.48
CA ALA A 307 -5.50 -6.66 -19.74
C ALA A 307 -4.82 -5.36 -20.21
N TYR A 308 -3.70 -5.00 -19.58
CA TYR A 308 -2.91 -3.84 -19.98
C TYR A 308 -2.31 -4.00 -21.38
N LEU A 309 -1.76 -5.19 -21.72
CA LEU A 309 -1.30 -5.49 -23.07
C LEU A 309 -2.40 -5.32 -24.12
N VAL A 310 -3.60 -5.85 -23.85
CA VAL A 310 -4.77 -5.70 -24.75
C VAL A 310 -5.07 -4.22 -24.95
N ALA A 311 -5.10 -3.43 -23.88
CA ALA A 311 -5.38 -2.01 -23.95
C ALA A 311 -4.30 -1.22 -24.72
N VAL A 312 -3.01 -1.51 -24.49
CA VAL A 312 -1.90 -0.90 -25.23
C VAL A 312 -2.01 -1.21 -26.72
N LEU A 313 -2.25 -2.47 -27.09
CA LEU A 313 -2.41 -2.87 -28.49
C LEU A 313 -3.63 -2.21 -29.14
N ARG A 314 -4.77 -2.20 -28.45
CA ARG A 314 -6.05 -1.69 -28.96
C ARG A 314 -6.06 -0.17 -29.08
N TYR A 315 -5.68 0.54 -28.03
CA TYR A 315 -5.88 1.99 -27.94
C TYR A 315 -4.65 2.81 -28.32
N LEU A 316 -3.43 2.30 -28.08
CA LEU A 316 -2.19 3.04 -28.34
C LEU A 316 -1.56 2.64 -29.67
N VAL A 317 -1.36 1.34 -29.89
CA VAL A 317 -0.81 0.81 -31.15
C VAL A 317 -1.86 0.83 -32.26
N LYS A 318 -3.14 0.72 -31.90
CA LYS A 318 -4.29 0.65 -32.82
C LYS A 318 -4.26 -0.60 -33.72
N ASP A 319 -3.81 -1.72 -33.17
CA ASP A 319 -3.77 -3.04 -33.81
C ASP A 319 -4.82 -3.97 -33.17
N GLU A 320 -6.06 -3.84 -33.65
CA GLU A 320 -7.19 -4.65 -33.15
C GLU A 320 -7.00 -6.16 -33.37
N PRO A 321 -6.49 -6.66 -34.53
CA PRO A 321 -6.17 -8.08 -34.67
C PRO A 321 -5.19 -8.59 -33.62
N ALA A 322 -4.12 -7.85 -33.31
CA ALA A 322 -3.17 -8.23 -32.27
C ALA A 322 -3.78 -8.15 -30.87
N ALA A 323 -4.64 -7.15 -30.60
CA ALA A 323 -5.35 -7.02 -29.34
C ALA A 323 -6.31 -8.20 -29.11
N LEU A 324 -7.12 -8.58 -30.11
CA LEU A 324 -8.02 -9.73 -30.06
C LEU A 324 -7.26 -11.04 -29.87
N GLN A 325 -6.11 -11.19 -30.52
CA GLN A 325 -5.25 -12.34 -30.30
C GLN A 325 -4.73 -12.36 -28.87
N ALA A 326 -4.22 -11.24 -28.37
CA ALA A 326 -3.71 -11.13 -27.01
C ALA A 326 -4.82 -11.48 -26.00
N ALA A 327 -6.01 -10.89 -26.15
CA ALA A 327 -7.15 -11.09 -25.27
C ALA A 327 -7.55 -12.57 -25.10
N LYS A 328 -7.28 -13.43 -26.10
CA LYS A 328 -7.69 -14.84 -26.11
C LYS A 328 -6.53 -15.81 -25.91
N GLN A 329 -5.28 -15.36 -25.94
CA GLN A 329 -4.14 -16.26 -26.10
C GLN A 329 -2.92 -15.96 -25.21
N THR A 330 -3.02 -15.03 -24.26
CA THR A 330 -1.86 -14.64 -23.43
C THR A 330 -1.95 -15.13 -22.00
N VAL A 331 -3.13 -15.08 -21.37
CA VAL A 331 -3.28 -15.33 -19.92
C VAL A 331 -3.88 -16.71 -19.63
N ALA A 332 -3.13 -17.55 -18.94
CA ALA A 332 -3.58 -18.85 -18.45
C ALA A 332 -4.54 -18.70 -17.26
N PRO A 333 -5.50 -19.63 -17.08
CA PRO A 333 -6.36 -19.65 -15.89
C PRO A 333 -5.55 -19.75 -14.59
N GLY A 334 -6.04 -19.09 -13.53
CA GLY A 334 -5.31 -18.94 -12.26
C GLY A 334 -4.80 -20.26 -11.66
N GLY A 335 -3.52 -20.27 -11.23
CA GLY A 335 -2.91 -21.39 -10.51
C GLY A 335 -2.33 -22.52 -11.36
N ALA A 336 -2.26 -22.40 -12.68
CA ALA A 336 -1.71 -23.43 -13.57
C ALA A 336 -0.35 -23.04 -14.20
N SER A 337 0.46 -24.04 -14.52
CA SER A 337 1.55 -23.96 -15.52
C SER A 337 1.03 -23.44 -16.86
N PRO A 338 1.89 -22.95 -17.80
CA PRO A 338 1.43 -22.45 -19.10
C PRO A 338 0.43 -23.41 -19.75
N ALA A 339 -0.80 -22.93 -19.88
CA ALA A 339 -1.92 -23.74 -20.32
C ALA A 339 -1.90 -23.88 -21.86
N PRO A 340 -2.40 -24.99 -22.44
CA PRO A 340 -2.54 -25.12 -23.89
C PRO A 340 -3.41 -24.00 -24.46
N ALA A 341 -3.19 -23.62 -25.72
CA ALA A 341 -3.86 -22.47 -26.33
C ALA A 341 -5.39 -22.50 -26.32
N ALA A 342 -6.01 -23.67 -26.17
CA ALA A 342 -7.45 -23.84 -26.07
C ALA A 342 -8.05 -23.50 -24.68
N THR A 343 -7.23 -23.09 -23.71
CA THR A 343 -7.64 -22.93 -22.30
C THR A 343 -7.33 -21.55 -21.71
N TYR A 344 -6.85 -20.61 -22.52
CA TYR A 344 -6.59 -19.24 -22.07
C TYR A 344 -7.88 -18.53 -21.63
N LEU A 345 -7.73 -17.57 -20.71
CA LEU A 345 -8.78 -16.64 -20.32
C LEU A 345 -9.07 -15.69 -21.49
N ASP A 346 -10.35 -15.48 -21.79
CA ASP A 346 -10.80 -14.45 -22.73
C ASP A 346 -10.99 -13.12 -21.96
N LEU A 347 -10.03 -12.21 -22.11
CA LEU A 347 -9.98 -10.94 -21.36
C LEU A 347 -11.07 -9.95 -21.81
N ASP A 348 -11.48 -9.98 -23.08
CA ASP A 348 -12.61 -9.17 -23.56
C ASP A 348 -13.91 -9.68 -22.94
N LYS A 349 -14.07 -11.00 -22.87
CA LYS A 349 -15.19 -11.60 -22.13
C LYS A 349 -15.13 -11.28 -20.63
N ALA A 350 -13.95 -11.29 -20.02
CA ALA A 350 -13.79 -10.93 -18.61
C ALA A 350 -14.25 -9.50 -18.34
N ALA A 351 -13.91 -8.53 -19.20
CA ALA A 351 -14.40 -7.15 -19.11
C ALA A 351 -15.94 -7.07 -19.23
N VAL A 352 -16.54 -7.83 -20.14
CA VAL A 352 -18.01 -7.92 -20.28
C VAL A 352 -18.67 -8.57 -19.05
N ASP A 353 -18.04 -9.59 -18.47
CA ASP A 353 -18.52 -10.24 -17.25
C ASP A 353 -18.48 -9.26 -16.06
N ARG A 354 -17.42 -8.43 -15.96
CA ARG A 354 -17.35 -7.34 -14.97
C ARG A 354 -18.44 -6.28 -15.17
N GLN A 355 -18.70 -5.87 -16.41
CA GLN A 355 -19.87 -5.02 -16.72
C GLN A 355 -21.19 -5.67 -16.28
N SER A 356 -21.32 -6.99 -16.45
CA SER A 356 -22.54 -7.70 -16.07
C SER A 356 -22.78 -7.66 -14.55
N VAL A 357 -21.71 -7.73 -13.75
CA VAL A 357 -21.77 -7.52 -12.28
C VAL A 357 -22.20 -6.10 -11.94
N ALA A 358 -21.63 -5.09 -12.58
CA ALA A 358 -22.02 -3.69 -12.37
C ALA A 358 -23.50 -3.46 -12.73
N LEU A 359 -23.94 -3.93 -13.89
CA LEU A 359 -25.33 -3.84 -14.34
C LEU A 359 -26.31 -4.54 -13.38
N ALA A 360 -25.98 -5.75 -12.92
CA ALA A 360 -26.80 -6.48 -11.95
C ALA A 360 -26.93 -5.71 -10.63
N THR A 361 -25.84 -5.06 -10.20
CA THR A 361 -25.80 -4.24 -8.97
C THR A 361 -26.63 -2.97 -9.13
N VAL A 362 -26.51 -2.23 -10.24
CA VAL A 362 -27.37 -1.07 -10.53
C VAL A 362 -28.84 -1.49 -10.54
N ASN A 363 -29.16 -2.58 -11.23
CA ASN A 363 -30.53 -3.07 -11.30
C ASN A 363 -31.08 -3.57 -9.96
N ARG A 364 -30.24 -4.00 -9.02
CA ARG A 364 -30.66 -4.28 -7.64
C ARG A 364 -31.13 -3.00 -6.95
N TYR A 365 -30.36 -1.91 -7.03
CA TYR A 365 -30.74 -0.63 -6.42
C TYR A 365 -31.93 0.02 -7.12
N ARG A 366 -32.01 -0.07 -8.45
CA ARG A 366 -33.19 0.37 -9.20
C ARG A 366 -34.46 -0.35 -8.74
N ARG A 367 -34.42 -1.67 -8.54
CA ARG A 367 -35.56 -2.42 -8.00
C ARG A 367 -35.93 -1.99 -6.58
N LEU A 368 -34.96 -1.74 -5.70
CA LEU A 368 -35.21 -1.19 -4.37
C LEU A 368 -35.96 0.14 -4.47
N ALA A 369 -35.54 1.03 -5.37
CA ALA A 369 -36.17 2.33 -5.63
C ALA A 369 -37.48 2.24 -6.47
N GLY A 370 -38.01 1.05 -6.74
CA GLY A 370 -39.26 0.87 -7.51
C GLY A 370 -39.13 1.20 -9.01
N LEU A 371 -37.92 1.15 -9.56
CA LEU A 371 -37.62 1.38 -10.97
C LEU A 371 -37.51 0.07 -11.75
N ALA A 372 -37.82 0.14 -13.03
CA ALA A 372 -37.57 -0.95 -13.97
C ALA A 372 -36.05 -1.13 -14.17
N PRO A 373 -35.60 -2.38 -14.43
CA PRO A 373 -34.21 -2.63 -14.77
C PRO A 373 -33.83 -1.91 -16.07
N VAL A 374 -32.59 -1.44 -16.12
CA VAL A 374 -31.94 -0.89 -17.31
C VAL A 374 -31.12 -1.97 -18.02
N THR A 375 -30.85 -1.78 -19.32
CA THR A 375 -29.98 -2.63 -20.13
C THR A 375 -28.59 -2.02 -20.33
N SER A 376 -27.62 -2.84 -20.74
CA SER A 376 -26.30 -2.35 -21.15
C SER A 376 -26.20 -2.15 -22.67
N SER A 377 -25.36 -1.20 -23.10
CA SER A 377 -24.95 -1.00 -24.49
C SER A 377 -23.50 -1.43 -24.70
N SER A 378 -23.23 -2.22 -25.73
CA SER A 378 -21.85 -2.62 -26.07
C SER A 378 -21.01 -1.43 -26.56
N VAL A 379 -21.64 -0.41 -27.14
CA VAL A 379 -20.94 0.80 -27.59
C VAL A 379 -20.53 1.67 -26.40
N ILE A 380 -21.45 1.88 -25.46
CA ILE A 380 -21.15 2.63 -24.23
C ILE A 380 -20.12 1.88 -23.38
N HIS A 381 -20.16 0.54 -23.34
CA HIS A 381 -19.13 -0.29 -22.72
C HIS A 381 -17.73 0.01 -23.28
N GLN A 382 -17.59 0.02 -24.61
CA GLN A 382 -16.32 0.32 -25.27
C GLN A 382 -15.82 1.73 -24.95
N SER A 383 -16.73 2.71 -24.92
CA SER A 383 -16.44 4.09 -24.50
C SER A 383 -15.89 4.14 -23.07
N ALA A 384 -16.62 3.59 -22.11
CA ALA A 384 -16.24 3.59 -20.70
C ALA A 384 -14.92 2.84 -20.46
N LEU A 385 -14.72 1.69 -21.14
CA LEU A 385 -13.48 0.90 -21.02
C LEU A 385 -12.28 1.63 -21.62
N ALA A 386 -12.43 2.24 -22.79
CA ALA A 386 -11.39 3.05 -23.39
C ALA A 386 -11.01 4.23 -22.48
N HIS A 387 -12.00 4.89 -21.89
CA HIS A 387 -11.77 6.00 -20.97
C HIS A 387 -11.07 5.54 -19.68
N ALA A 388 -11.45 4.40 -19.10
CA ALA A 388 -10.77 3.83 -17.94
C ALA A 388 -9.27 3.63 -18.21
N PHE A 389 -8.88 3.06 -19.36
CA PHE A 389 -7.47 2.92 -19.75
C PHE A 389 -6.80 4.25 -20.12
N TYR A 390 -7.53 5.18 -20.74
CA TYR A 390 -7.02 6.53 -21.02
C TYR A 390 -6.51 7.22 -19.73
N THR A 391 -7.22 7.08 -18.61
CA THR A 391 -6.77 7.66 -17.33
C THR A 391 -5.43 7.08 -16.85
N PHE A 392 -5.17 5.79 -17.07
CA PHE A 392 -3.88 5.16 -16.74
C PHE A 392 -2.76 5.59 -17.68
N PHE A 393 -3.00 5.59 -18.99
CA PHE A 393 -2.00 6.00 -19.99
C PHE A 393 -1.54 7.44 -19.78
N ASN A 394 -2.39 8.26 -19.16
CA ASN A 394 -2.19 9.69 -19.01
C ASN A 394 -2.19 10.15 -17.54
N GLY A 395 -2.02 9.25 -16.57
CA GLY A 395 -2.10 9.57 -15.13
C GLY A 395 -1.15 10.70 -14.66
N ALA A 396 -0.06 10.93 -15.39
CA ALA A 396 0.87 12.03 -15.14
C ALA A 396 0.35 13.42 -15.57
N LEU A 397 -0.73 13.50 -16.37
CA LEU A 397 -1.28 14.76 -16.83
C LEU A 397 -2.05 15.46 -15.70
N ALA A 398 -1.60 16.64 -15.29
CA ALA A 398 -2.26 17.45 -14.27
C ALA A 398 -3.73 17.79 -14.63
N SER A 399 -4.06 17.83 -15.91
CA SER A 399 -5.38 18.17 -16.43
C SER A 399 -6.47 17.13 -16.18
N ILE A 400 -6.09 15.89 -15.90
CA ILE A 400 -7.05 14.79 -15.64
C ILE A 400 -7.18 14.50 -14.13
N ARG A 401 -6.59 15.34 -13.28
CA ARG A 401 -6.75 15.27 -11.82
C ARG A 401 -8.08 15.87 -11.40
N ASP A 402 -8.59 15.46 -10.23
CA ASP A 402 -9.87 15.89 -9.67
C ASP A 402 -11.02 15.77 -10.69
N LEU A 403 -11.84 16.81 -10.85
CA LEU A 403 -12.94 16.84 -11.84
C LEU A 403 -12.46 16.78 -13.30
N GLY A 404 -11.16 16.96 -13.55
CA GLY A 404 -10.56 16.77 -14.86
C GLY A 404 -10.61 15.32 -15.36
N ILE A 405 -10.78 14.35 -14.45
CA ILE A 405 -10.77 12.91 -14.78
C ILE A 405 -11.86 12.52 -15.78
N HIS A 406 -12.96 13.26 -15.83
CA HIS A 406 -14.07 13.05 -16.77
C HIS A 406 -13.76 13.44 -18.22
N LYS A 407 -12.59 14.05 -18.47
CA LYS A 407 -12.20 14.63 -19.75
C LYS A 407 -11.02 13.89 -20.35
N GLU A 408 -10.94 13.93 -21.67
CA GLU A 408 -9.72 13.58 -22.39
C GLU A 408 -9.10 14.81 -23.04
N GLN A 409 -7.78 14.83 -23.13
CA GLN A 409 -7.02 15.82 -23.88
C GLN A 409 -6.65 15.24 -25.23
N SER A 410 -6.80 16.04 -26.29
CA SER A 410 -6.51 15.60 -27.66
C SER A 410 -5.04 15.21 -27.90
N THR A 411 -4.13 15.67 -27.05
CA THR A 411 -2.70 15.29 -27.05
C THR A 411 -2.41 14.05 -26.22
N GLY A 412 -3.39 13.54 -25.47
CA GLY A 412 -3.25 12.37 -24.63
C GLY A 412 -3.19 11.07 -25.43
N GLN A 413 -2.46 10.08 -24.89
CA GLN A 413 -2.39 8.74 -25.47
C GLN A 413 -3.75 8.05 -25.38
N GLY A 414 -4.18 7.42 -26.47
CA GLY A 414 -5.47 6.73 -26.52
C GLY A 414 -6.68 7.65 -26.58
N TYR A 415 -6.50 8.96 -26.86
CA TYR A 415 -7.61 9.91 -27.01
C TYR A 415 -8.65 9.43 -28.04
N VAL A 416 -9.92 9.45 -27.62
CA VAL A 416 -11.09 9.13 -28.45
C VAL A 416 -12.16 10.22 -28.41
N GLY A 417 -12.23 11.03 -27.35
CA GLY A 417 -13.17 12.16 -27.25
C GLY A 417 -13.04 12.98 -25.97
N ASP A 418 -13.28 14.29 -26.05
CA ASP A 418 -13.09 15.24 -24.95
C ASP A 418 -14.06 15.07 -23.77
N ASN A 419 -15.22 14.45 -23.98
CA ASN A 419 -16.25 14.20 -22.97
C ASN A 419 -17.01 12.90 -23.23
N VAL A 420 -17.83 12.46 -22.27
CA VAL A 420 -18.59 11.20 -22.34
C VAL A 420 -19.37 11.00 -23.64
N LEU A 421 -20.00 12.05 -24.18
CA LEU A 421 -20.78 11.95 -25.41
C LEU A 421 -19.86 11.78 -26.63
N THR A 422 -18.82 12.59 -26.75
CA THR A 422 -17.92 12.53 -27.92
C THR A 422 -17.11 11.22 -27.93
N ARG A 423 -16.76 10.68 -26.76
CA ARG A 423 -16.22 9.32 -26.61
C ARG A 423 -17.21 8.26 -27.10
N ALA A 424 -18.47 8.30 -26.67
CA ALA A 424 -19.46 7.34 -27.14
C ALA A 424 -19.72 7.45 -28.65
N GLN A 425 -19.75 8.67 -29.20
CA GLN A 425 -19.89 8.92 -30.65
C GLN A 425 -18.71 8.36 -31.46
N HIS A 426 -17.49 8.40 -30.92
CA HIS A 426 -16.32 7.76 -31.53
C HIS A 426 -16.57 6.27 -31.82
N PHE A 427 -17.21 5.57 -30.88
CA PHE A 427 -17.58 4.15 -31.03
C PHE A 427 -18.92 3.94 -31.76
N GLY A 428 -19.52 5.00 -32.32
CA GLY A 428 -20.72 4.94 -33.13
C GLY A 428 -22.04 5.12 -32.37
N TYR A 429 -22.01 5.62 -31.13
CA TYR A 429 -23.24 5.92 -30.39
C TYR A 429 -23.92 7.18 -30.96
N PRO A 430 -25.27 7.20 -31.12
CA PRO A 430 -25.96 8.38 -31.61
C PRO A 430 -25.93 9.54 -30.59
N GLN A 431 -26.14 10.77 -31.06
CA GLN A 431 -26.23 11.94 -30.19
C GLN A 431 -27.36 11.77 -29.15
N ARG A 432 -26.98 11.78 -27.86
CA ARG A 432 -27.87 11.63 -26.70
C ARG A 432 -27.36 12.48 -25.53
N SER A 433 -28.26 12.75 -24.58
CA SER A 433 -27.84 13.22 -23.26
C SER A 433 -27.14 12.09 -22.52
N MET A 434 -25.98 12.37 -21.94
CA MET A 434 -25.18 11.38 -21.22
C MET A 434 -24.62 11.95 -19.92
N ALA A 435 -24.32 11.05 -18.98
CA ALA A 435 -23.62 11.34 -17.74
C ALA A 435 -22.59 10.23 -17.47
N GLU A 436 -21.62 10.54 -16.62
CA GLU A 436 -20.54 9.63 -16.26
C GLU A 436 -20.33 9.68 -14.74
N VAL A 437 -20.03 8.52 -14.16
CA VAL A 437 -19.57 8.41 -12.77
C VAL A 437 -18.26 7.60 -12.74
N ILE A 438 -17.33 8.03 -11.90
CA ILE A 438 -15.99 7.43 -11.78
C ILE A 438 -15.68 7.15 -10.31
N THR A 439 -15.02 6.04 -10.01
CA THR A 439 -14.51 5.72 -8.67
C THR A 439 -13.26 4.83 -8.75
N HIS A 440 -12.67 4.52 -7.58
CA HIS A 440 -11.42 3.78 -7.40
C HIS A 440 -11.63 2.67 -6.33
N ARG A 441 -12.40 1.65 -6.68
CA ARG A 441 -12.77 0.49 -5.85
C ARG A 441 -12.21 -0.81 -6.41
N ALA A 442 -12.09 -1.82 -5.55
CA ALA A 442 -11.50 -3.11 -5.95
C ALA A 442 -12.33 -3.87 -7.00
N ASP A 443 -13.66 -3.74 -6.97
CA ASP A 443 -14.54 -4.54 -7.82
C ASP A 443 -15.79 -3.78 -8.30
N PRO A 444 -16.49 -4.28 -9.35
CA PRO A 444 -17.60 -3.57 -9.97
C PRO A 444 -18.82 -3.38 -9.04
N ALA A 445 -19.08 -4.31 -8.12
CA ALA A 445 -20.21 -4.18 -7.19
C ALA A 445 -19.91 -3.15 -6.10
N ALA A 446 -18.66 -3.11 -5.61
CA ALA A 446 -18.19 -2.07 -4.70
C ALA A 446 -18.23 -0.69 -5.36
N ALA A 447 -17.83 -0.57 -6.63
CA ALA A 447 -17.92 0.69 -7.37
C ALA A 447 -19.36 1.22 -7.46
N VAL A 448 -20.31 0.37 -7.85
CA VAL A 448 -21.72 0.75 -7.90
C VAL A 448 -22.28 1.10 -6.52
N THR A 449 -21.90 0.34 -5.49
CA THR A 449 -22.32 0.63 -4.10
C THR A 449 -21.81 2.00 -3.66
N ASP A 450 -20.56 2.33 -3.98
CA ASP A 450 -19.95 3.62 -3.66
C ASP A 450 -20.68 4.79 -4.30
N TRP A 451 -21.03 4.68 -5.60
CA TRP A 451 -21.85 5.69 -6.29
C TRP A 451 -23.26 5.80 -5.73
N ILE A 452 -23.87 4.68 -5.34
CA ILE A 452 -25.19 4.69 -4.72
C ILE A 452 -25.14 5.25 -3.30
N ASP A 453 -24.06 5.10 -2.56
CA ASP A 453 -23.94 5.60 -1.19
C ASP A 453 -23.59 7.10 -1.13
N SER A 454 -23.26 7.72 -2.27
CA SER A 454 -23.03 9.16 -2.41
C SER A 454 -24.28 9.94 -2.83
N VAL A 455 -24.13 11.24 -3.15
CA VAL A 455 -25.22 12.13 -3.55
C VAL A 455 -25.26 12.34 -5.07
N TYR A 456 -24.23 12.97 -5.63
CA TYR A 456 -24.17 13.33 -7.05
C TYR A 456 -24.07 12.11 -7.96
N HIS A 457 -23.27 11.10 -7.61
CA HIS A 457 -23.15 9.87 -8.43
C HIS A 457 -24.41 8.99 -8.39
N ARG A 458 -25.21 9.04 -7.30
CA ARG A 458 -26.45 8.26 -7.17
C ARG A 458 -27.52 8.71 -8.16
N ILE A 459 -27.65 10.02 -8.33
CA ILE A 459 -28.72 10.65 -9.10
C ILE A 459 -28.81 10.08 -10.53
N PRO A 460 -27.75 10.09 -11.36
CA PRO A 460 -27.81 9.60 -12.73
C PRO A 460 -28.23 8.11 -12.81
N LEU A 461 -27.81 7.28 -11.86
CA LEU A 461 -28.13 5.83 -11.82
C LEU A 461 -29.61 5.54 -11.53
N LEU A 462 -30.28 6.43 -10.79
CA LEU A 462 -31.66 6.27 -10.35
C LEU A 462 -32.66 7.18 -11.10
N ARG A 463 -32.21 7.88 -12.15
CA ARG A 463 -33.12 8.59 -13.05
C ARG A 463 -34.10 7.63 -13.72
N THR A 464 -35.33 8.13 -13.89
CA THR A 464 -36.46 7.40 -14.47
C THR A 464 -36.33 7.26 -15.99
N ASP A 465 -35.66 8.20 -16.64
CA ASP A 465 -35.44 8.27 -18.08
C ASP A 465 -34.12 7.66 -18.54
N LEU A 466 -33.39 7.00 -17.62
CA LEU A 466 -32.19 6.22 -17.94
C LEU A 466 -32.54 5.15 -18.99
N LEU A 467 -31.89 5.26 -20.15
CA LEU A 467 -32.14 4.42 -21.32
C LEU A 467 -31.34 3.12 -21.24
N GLU A 468 -30.02 3.28 -21.17
CA GLU A 468 -29.02 2.22 -21.16
C GLU A 468 -27.69 2.77 -20.63
N MET A 469 -26.76 1.87 -20.30
CA MET A 469 -25.48 2.22 -19.69
C MET A 469 -24.34 1.32 -20.21
N GLY A 470 -23.11 1.71 -19.95
CA GLY A 470 -21.92 0.89 -20.15
C GLY A 470 -20.95 1.08 -18.99
N TYR A 471 -20.20 0.04 -18.69
CA TYR A 471 -19.24 0.02 -17.59
C TYR A 471 -17.90 -0.44 -18.12
N GLY A 472 -16.83 0.24 -17.74
CA GLY A 472 -15.46 -0.17 -18.04
C GLY A 472 -14.60 0.02 -16.81
N ASP A 473 -13.60 -0.84 -16.65
CA ASP A 473 -12.58 -0.65 -15.63
C ASP A 473 -11.20 -1.05 -16.09
N ALA A 474 -10.22 -0.43 -15.46
CA ALA A 474 -8.82 -0.72 -15.65
C ALA A 474 -8.14 -0.78 -14.28
N TYR A 475 -7.06 -1.55 -14.20
CA TYR A 475 -6.34 -1.80 -12.96
C TYR A 475 -4.85 -1.99 -13.26
N LEU A 476 -4.01 -1.41 -12.40
CA LEU A 476 -2.55 -1.47 -12.47
C LEU A 476 -1.99 -1.49 -11.05
N GLY A 477 -1.46 -2.62 -10.62
CA GLY A 477 -1.09 -2.90 -9.24
C GLY A 477 -2.25 -2.62 -8.28
N PRO A 478 -2.06 -1.76 -7.25
CA PRO A 478 -3.13 -1.41 -6.35
C PRO A 478 -4.13 -0.42 -6.98
N MET A 479 -3.75 0.31 -8.02
CA MET A 479 -4.57 1.38 -8.61
C MET A 479 -5.69 0.79 -9.46
N THR A 480 -6.90 1.33 -9.30
CA THR A 480 -8.06 0.93 -10.10
C THR A 480 -8.87 2.15 -10.52
N VAL A 481 -9.47 2.09 -11.70
CA VAL A 481 -10.40 3.12 -12.19
C VAL A 481 -11.62 2.42 -12.76
N GLN A 482 -12.80 2.73 -12.23
CA GLN A 482 -14.08 2.26 -12.75
C GLN A 482 -14.85 3.44 -13.32
N VAL A 483 -15.36 3.27 -14.53
CA VAL A 483 -16.13 4.26 -15.27
C VAL A 483 -17.49 3.66 -15.59
N MET A 484 -18.56 4.40 -15.32
CA MET A 484 -19.89 4.07 -15.83
C MET A 484 -20.48 5.25 -16.58
N ASP A 485 -20.74 5.01 -17.86
CA ASP A 485 -21.37 5.95 -18.78
C ASP A 485 -22.86 5.60 -18.92
N MET A 486 -23.72 6.60 -18.92
CA MET A 486 -25.18 6.45 -18.94
C MET A 486 -25.80 7.35 -19.98
N ALA A 487 -26.77 6.82 -20.74
CA ALA A 487 -27.53 7.57 -21.73
C ALA A 487 -28.99 7.75 -21.29
N TYR A 488 -29.59 8.89 -21.63
CA TYR A 488 -30.94 9.26 -21.20
C TYR A 488 -31.89 9.55 -22.37
N ARG A 489 -33.18 9.31 -22.11
CA ARG A 489 -34.26 9.66 -23.06
C ARG A 489 -34.63 11.15 -23.01
N GLU A 490 -34.33 11.85 -21.91
CA GLU A 490 -34.77 13.22 -21.64
C GLU A 490 -36.30 13.36 -21.67
N GLN A 491 -36.99 12.34 -21.15
CA GLN A 491 -38.45 12.28 -21.11
C GLN A 491 -38.94 12.45 -19.67
N ALA A 492 -39.84 13.42 -19.45
CA ALA A 492 -40.51 13.57 -18.16
C ALA A 492 -41.46 12.39 -17.89
N THR A 493 -41.40 11.83 -16.69
CA THR A 493 -42.21 10.71 -16.23
C THR A 493 -43.24 11.10 -15.17
N GLY A 494 -43.06 12.27 -14.54
CA GLY A 494 -43.82 12.73 -13.38
C GLY A 494 -43.54 11.96 -12.10
N ARG A 495 -42.61 11.00 -12.11
CA ARG A 495 -42.29 10.16 -10.95
C ARG A 495 -41.23 10.85 -10.09
N VAL A 496 -41.42 10.77 -8.78
CA VAL A 496 -40.42 11.15 -7.78
C VAL A 496 -39.79 9.88 -7.23
N ILE A 497 -38.47 9.76 -7.32
CA ILE A 497 -37.73 8.60 -6.84
C ILE A 497 -37.09 8.93 -5.51
N LEU A 498 -37.41 8.13 -4.49
CA LEU A 498 -36.93 8.32 -3.12
C LEU A 498 -35.81 7.33 -2.83
N TYR A 499 -34.74 7.80 -2.18
CA TYR A 499 -33.66 6.93 -1.72
C TYR A 499 -33.08 7.44 -0.37
N PRO A 500 -32.78 6.60 0.64
CA PRO A 500 -33.09 5.17 0.73
C PRO A 500 -34.55 4.89 0.41
N ALA A 501 -34.79 3.77 -0.26
CA ALA A 501 -36.11 3.46 -0.78
C ALA A 501 -37.12 3.23 0.37
N PRO A 502 -38.43 3.44 0.13
CA PRO A 502 -39.45 3.12 1.13
C PRO A 502 -39.33 1.68 1.64
N ASN A 503 -39.23 1.54 2.96
CA ASN A 503 -39.02 0.29 3.70
C ASN A 503 -37.69 -0.42 3.43
N GLN A 504 -36.69 0.27 2.88
CA GLN A 504 -35.34 -0.27 2.74
C GLN A 504 -34.74 -0.56 4.11
N VAL A 505 -34.15 -1.75 4.26
CA VAL A 505 -33.39 -2.17 5.45
C VAL A 505 -31.90 -2.21 5.14
N ASN A 506 -31.07 -2.26 6.17
CA ASN A 506 -29.60 -2.31 6.06
C ASN A 506 -29.01 -1.09 5.32
N VAL A 507 -29.59 0.09 5.53
CA VAL A 507 -29.03 1.36 5.02
C VAL A 507 -27.75 1.70 5.82
N PRO A 508 -26.64 2.07 5.19
CA PRO A 508 -25.46 2.51 5.93
C PRO A 508 -25.79 3.68 6.88
N ILE A 509 -25.09 3.77 8.00
CA ILE A 509 -25.37 4.82 8.99
C ILE A 509 -24.72 6.16 8.64
N ALA A 510 -23.73 6.16 7.75
CA ALA A 510 -22.86 7.30 7.54
C ALA A 510 -22.44 7.48 6.08
N PHE A 511 -22.11 8.73 5.76
CA PHE A 511 -21.40 9.16 4.56
C PHE A 511 -20.05 9.75 4.97
N ASN A 512 -18.99 9.34 4.28
CA ASN A 512 -17.60 9.59 4.68
C ASN A 512 -16.94 10.75 3.91
N GLY A 513 -17.68 11.47 3.06
CA GLY A 513 -17.12 12.54 2.24
C GLY A 513 -16.38 12.04 1.00
N ASN A 514 -16.68 10.83 0.56
CA ASN A 514 -16.10 10.16 -0.62
C ASN A 514 -16.78 10.61 -1.93
N GLU A 515 -16.88 11.92 -2.17
CA GLU A 515 -17.48 12.47 -3.39
C GLU A 515 -16.88 13.83 -3.77
N ILE A 516 -16.69 14.05 -5.08
CA ILE A 516 -16.18 15.31 -5.64
C ILE A 516 -17.14 15.74 -6.77
N PRO A 517 -17.75 16.94 -6.71
CA PRO A 517 -17.63 17.95 -5.66
C PRO A 517 -18.24 17.47 -4.33
N ASP A 518 -17.73 18.01 -3.23
CA ASP A 518 -18.21 17.66 -1.88
C ASP A 518 -19.65 18.20 -1.68
N PRO A 519 -20.65 17.34 -1.39
CA PRO A 519 -22.03 17.78 -1.13
C PRO A 519 -22.21 18.50 0.22
N ALA A 520 -21.23 18.44 1.11
CA ALA A 520 -21.25 19.07 2.43
C ALA A 520 -19.84 19.61 2.82
N PRO A 521 -19.30 20.62 2.10
CA PRO A 521 -17.90 21.05 2.21
C PRO A 521 -17.50 21.64 3.57
N ASN A 522 -18.46 21.99 4.41
CA ASN A 522 -18.22 22.53 5.76
C ASN A 522 -18.49 21.50 6.87
N ALA A 523 -18.77 20.25 6.52
CA ALA A 523 -19.06 19.20 7.49
C ALA A 523 -17.79 18.58 8.08
N SER A 524 -17.90 18.11 9.33
CA SER A 524 -16.90 17.21 9.92
C SER A 524 -17.34 15.78 9.70
N TYR A 525 -16.79 15.13 8.69
CA TYR A 525 -17.07 13.73 8.37
C TYR A 525 -16.62 12.76 9.48
N PRO A 526 -17.28 11.59 9.63
CA PRO A 526 -18.46 11.15 8.88
C PRO A 526 -19.77 11.84 9.34
N ILE A 527 -20.70 12.03 8.42
CA ILE A 527 -22.05 12.56 8.67
C ILE A 527 -23.12 11.52 8.33
N GLY A 528 -24.40 11.82 8.58
CA GLY A 528 -25.50 10.87 8.34
C GLY A 528 -25.67 10.52 6.87
N TYR A 529 -26.07 9.27 6.61
CA TYR A 529 -26.28 8.77 5.25
C TYR A 529 -27.26 9.65 4.45
N PRO A 530 -26.95 10.00 3.18
CA PRO A 530 -27.76 10.93 2.40
C PRO A 530 -29.11 10.36 2.03
N VAL A 531 -30.15 11.18 2.25
CA VAL A 531 -31.51 10.95 1.78
C VAL A 531 -31.75 11.84 0.56
N THR A 532 -32.32 11.31 -0.51
CA THR A 532 -32.53 11.99 -1.79
C THR A 532 -33.94 11.80 -2.33
N ALA A 533 -34.47 12.84 -2.97
CA ALA A 533 -35.64 12.77 -3.84
C ALA A 533 -35.26 13.28 -5.23
N ILE A 534 -35.32 12.39 -6.22
CA ILE A 534 -34.92 12.64 -7.61
C ILE A 534 -36.18 12.92 -8.42
N PHE A 535 -36.19 14.06 -9.11
CA PHE A 535 -37.29 14.50 -9.96
C PHE A 535 -36.86 14.43 -11.44
N ASP A 536 -37.82 14.56 -12.35
CA ASP A 536 -37.46 14.70 -13.77
C ASP A 536 -36.62 15.97 -13.97
N ARG A 537 -35.51 15.85 -14.71
CA ARG A 537 -34.51 16.91 -14.90
C ARG A 537 -35.09 18.27 -15.34
N ASN A 538 -36.11 18.25 -16.20
CA ASN A 538 -36.70 19.46 -16.79
C ASN A 538 -37.98 19.93 -16.08
N ALA A 539 -38.36 19.32 -14.95
CA ALA A 539 -39.53 19.73 -14.19
C ALA A 539 -39.26 20.98 -13.35
N ARG A 540 -40.30 21.78 -13.09
CA ARG A 540 -40.21 22.88 -12.10
C ARG A 540 -40.50 22.34 -10.71
N VAL A 541 -39.49 22.32 -9.85
CA VAL A 541 -39.60 21.79 -8.49
C VAL A 541 -39.34 22.89 -7.46
N THR A 542 -40.11 22.91 -6.38
CA THR A 542 -39.81 23.73 -5.20
C THR A 542 -40.09 22.92 -3.96
N ILE A 543 -39.12 22.79 -3.07
CA ILE A 543 -39.32 22.13 -1.78
C ILE A 543 -40.03 23.11 -0.83
N THR A 544 -41.19 22.70 -0.33
CA THR A 544 -42.03 23.53 0.55
C THR A 544 -41.96 23.10 2.02
N GLY A 545 -41.42 21.92 2.30
CA GLY A 545 -41.16 21.43 3.65
C GLY A 545 -40.39 20.12 3.65
N PHE A 546 -39.54 19.91 4.65
CA PHE A 546 -38.79 18.67 4.81
C PHE A 546 -38.59 18.36 6.29
N HIS A 547 -38.77 17.09 6.66
CA HIS A 547 -38.51 16.56 7.99
C HIS A 547 -37.79 15.21 7.89
N PHE A 548 -36.78 15.02 8.73
CA PHE A 548 -36.04 13.75 8.82
C PHE A 548 -35.94 13.39 10.30
N ARG A 549 -36.77 12.46 10.73
CA ARG A 549 -37.08 12.21 12.14
C ARG A 549 -36.56 10.87 12.63
N ASP A 550 -36.04 10.89 13.86
CA ASP A 550 -35.71 9.69 14.62
C ASP A 550 -36.99 8.99 15.15
N PRO A 551 -36.89 7.80 15.77
CA PRO A 551 -38.05 7.09 16.32
C PRO A 551 -38.83 7.84 17.41
N SER A 552 -38.25 8.86 18.03
CA SER A 552 -38.93 9.71 19.01
C SER A 552 -39.78 10.81 18.36
N GLY A 553 -39.68 10.97 17.03
CA GLY A 553 -40.33 12.01 16.24
C GLY A 553 -39.55 13.31 16.20
N LYS A 554 -38.28 13.33 16.64
CA LYS A 554 -37.44 14.53 16.63
C LYS A 554 -36.72 14.68 15.30
N ASP A 555 -36.75 15.88 14.72
CA ASP A 555 -36.00 16.21 13.51
C ASP A 555 -34.48 16.21 13.77
N LEU A 556 -33.75 15.60 12.82
CA LEU A 556 -32.30 15.62 12.78
C LEU A 556 -31.81 16.93 12.14
N PRO A 557 -30.85 17.64 12.76
CA PRO A 557 -30.19 18.77 12.11
C PRO A 557 -29.31 18.25 10.97
N GLY A 558 -29.21 19.01 9.88
CA GLY A 558 -28.47 18.59 8.70
C GLY A 558 -28.34 19.67 7.65
N ILE A 559 -27.77 19.26 6.52
CA ILE A 559 -27.52 20.07 5.33
C ILE A 559 -28.49 19.62 4.24
N SER A 560 -29.17 20.57 3.60
CA SER A 560 -30.04 20.30 2.46
C SER A 560 -29.45 20.84 1.16
N LEU A 561 -29.46 20.03 0.11
CA LEU A 561 -29.23 20.46 -1.26
C LEU A 561 -30.57 20.56 -1.98
N GLN A 562 -30.82 21.72 -2.59
CA GLN A 562 -32.10 22.01 -3.25
C GLN A 562 -32.08 21.53 -4.71
N PRO A 563 -33.25 21.26 -5.32
CA PRO A 563 -33.36 21.02 -6.75
C PRO A 563 -32.78 22.18 -7.56
N ALA A 564 -31.73 21.89 -8.32
CA ALA A 564 -30.98 22.84 -9.12
C ALA A 564 -30.23 22.10 -10.24
N ASN A 565 -29.51 22.82 -11.09
CA ASN A 565 -28.81 22.19 -12.23
C ASN A 565 -27.70 21.23 -11.75
N GLU A 566 -26.97 21.63 -10.71
CA GLU A 566 -25.87 20.87 -10.10
C GLU A 566 -26.34 19.58 -9.39
N THR A 567 -27.61 19.53 -8.97
CA THR A 567 -28.23 18.33 -8.39
C THR A 567 -29.08 17.56 -9.39
N GLU A 568 -28.97 17.86 -10.69
CA GLU A 568 -29.85 17.35 -11.74
C GLU A 568 -31.34 17.41 -11.35
N ASN A 569 -31.76 18.54 -10.77
CA ASN A 569 -33.10 18.82 -10.26
C ASN A 569 -33.54 17.93 -9.09
N SER A 570 -32.59 17.43 -8.29
CA SER A 570 -32.85 16.56 -7.15
C SER A 570 -32.71 17.29 -5.82
N PHE A 571 -33.47 16.84 -4.82
CA PHE A 571 -33.28 17.24 -3.43
C PHE A 571 -32.40 16.20 -2.71
N ALA A 572 -31.50 16.66 -1.85
CA ALA A 572 -30.74 15.79 -0.94
C ALA A 572 -30.70 16.37 0.47
N PHE A 573 -30.59 15.51 1.47
CA PHE A 573 -30.38 15.89 2.86
C PHE A 573 -29.39 14.94 3.55
N LEU A 574 -28.44 15.52 4.29
CA LEU A 574 -27.45 14.79 5.08
C LEU A 574 -27.52 15.27 6.54
N ALA A 575 -27.79 14.37 7.49
CA ALA A 575 -27.80 14.73 8.91
C ALA A 575 -26.38 15.06 9.40
N ASN A 576 -26.21 16.00 10.31
CA ASN A 576 -24.90 16.47 10.78
C ASN A 576 -24.05 15.41 11.50
N THR A 577 -24.68 14.32 11.94
CA THR A 577 -24.02 13.21 12.64
C THR A 577 -24.42 11.89 12.02
N PRO A 578 -23.59 10.84 12.12
CA PRO A 578 -23.97 9.49 11.74
C PRO A 578 -25.30 9.07 12.35
N LEU A 579 -26.10 8.34 11.58
CA LEU A 579 -27.36 7.77 12.03
C LEU A 579 -27.10 6.67 13.07
N GLN A 580 -28.09 6.39 13.90
CA GLN A 580 -28.02 5.31 14.87
C GLN A 580 -28.15 3.95 14.16
N PRO A 581 -27.41 2.90 14.57
CA PRO A 581 -27.53 1.57 13.98
C PRO A 581 -28.89 0.94 14.31
N ALA A 582 -29.33 0.00 13.47
CA ALA A 582 -30.59 -0.75 13.62
C ALA A 582 -31.83 0.13 13.93
N THR A 583 -31.85 1.36 13.38
CA THR A 583 -32.84 2.37 13.73
C THR A 583 -33.70 2.70 12.50
N THR A 584 -35.02 2.74 12.70
CA THR A 584 -35.97 3.15 11.67
C THR A 584 -36.20 4.65 11.73
N TYR A 585 -35.93 5.34 10.63
CA TYR A 585 -36.17 6.77 10.50
C TYR A 585 -37.38 7.04 9.61
N THR A 586 -38.05 8.17 9.86
CA THR A 586 -39.15 8.68 9.04
C THR A 586 -38.68 9.93 8.28
N VAL A 587 -39.00 10.00 6.99
CA VAL A 587 -38.72 11.17 6.16
C VAL A 587 -40.04 11.69 5.59
N ASP A 588 -40.29 12.98 5.73
CA ASP A 588 -41.41 13.69 5.12
C ASP A 588 -40.89 14.77 4.17
N LEU A 589 -41.43 14.81 2.96
CA LEU A 589 -41.08 15.79 1.93
C LEU A 589 -42.36 16.39 1.33
N SER A 590 -42.48 17.71 1.43
CA SER A 590 -43.48 18.52 0.76
C SER A 590 -42.83 19.31 -0.37
N TYR A 591 -43.46 19.35 -1.54
CA TYR A 591 -42.94 20.05 -2.70
C TYR A 591 -44.06 20.56 -3.61
N THR A 592 -43.71 21.42 -4.56
CA THR A 592 -44.49 21.65 -5.78
C THR A 592 -43.76 21.06 -6.97
N LEU A 593 -44.48 20.35 -7.84
CA LEU A 593 -43.98 19.76 -9.08
C LEU A 593 -44.83 20.30 -10.23
N ASN A 594 -44.22 21.10 -11.10
CA ASN A 594 -44.90 21.80 -12.18
C ASN A 594 -46.13 22.61 -11.70
N GLY A 595 -46.05 23.16 -10.48
CA GLY A 595 -47.13 23.93 -9.84
C GLY A 595 -48.16 23.10 -9.08
N ALA A 596 -48.14 21.76 -9.16
CA ALA A 596 -48.99 20.89 -8.37
C ALA A 596 -48.32 20.57 -7.02
N ALA A 597 -49.07 20.70 -5.92
CA ALA A 597 -48.57 20.31 -4.60
C ALA A 597 -48.42 18.78 -4.50
N GLY A 598 -47.31 18.33 -3.92
CA GLY A 598 -47.01 16.93 -3.65
C GLY A 598 -46.49 16.73 -2.24
N HIS A 599 -46.72 15.55 -1.69
CA HIS A 599 -46.27 15.15 -0.36
C HIS A 599 -45.89 13.67 -0.37
N MET A 600 -44.76 13.34 0.26
CA MET A 600 -44.26 11.97 0.40
C MET A 600 -43.81 11.74 1.84
N THR A 601 -44.22 10.62 2.44
CA THR A 601 -43.71 10.13 3.72
C THR A 601 -43.20 8.71 3.53
N TRP A 602 -41.98 8.43 3.97
CA TRP A 602 -41.44 7.07 3.90
C TRP A 602 -40.50 6.77 5.07
N HIS A 603 -40.16 5.49 5.19
CA HIS A 603 -39.36 4.96 6.27
C HIS A 603 -38.21 4.13 5.71
N PHE A 604 -37.09 4.08 6.42
CA PHE A 604 -36.02 3.13 6.16
C PHE A 604 -35.32 2.75 7.47
N THR A 605 -34.66 1.60 7.49
CA THR A 605 -33.96 1.08 8.67
C THR A 605 -32.46 0.97 8.38
N THR A 606 -31.65 1.56 9.27
CA THR A 606 -30.18 1.49 9.18
C THR A 606 -29.63 0.11 9.54
N ALA A 607 -28.43 -0.19 9.07
CA ALA A 607 -27.71 -1.42 9.37
C ALA A 607 -27.38 -1.54 10.87
N ALA A 608 -27.26 -2.78 11.37
CA ALA A 608 -27.03 -3.05 12.79
C ALA A 608 -25.59 -2.85 13.29
N GLY A 609 -24.63 -2.66 12.36
CA GLY A 609 -23.21 -2.45 12.67
C GLY A 609 -22.73 -1.04 12.41
N VAL A 610 -21.51 -0.73 12.87
CA VAL A 610 -20.76 0.47 12.44
C VAL A 610 -20.56 0.36 10.92
N ALA A 611 -20.73 1.47 10.18
CA ALA A 611 -20.51 1.48 8.73
C ALA A 611 -19.17 0.81 8.41
N PRO A 612 -19.10 -0.15 7.47
CA PRO A 612 -17.82 -0.59 6.96
C PRO A 612 -17.12 0.65 6.43
N THR A 613 -15.90 0.92 6.89
CA THR A 613 -15.01 1.82 6.16
C THR A 613 -14.87 1.19 4.77
N PRO A 614 -15.32 1.82 3.67
CA PRO A 614 -14.94 1.34 2.36
C PRO A 614 -13.41 1.26 2.37
N PRO A 615 -12.78 0.19 1.88
CA PRO A 615 -11.37 0.26 1.57
C PRO A 615 -11.22 1.34 0.48
N THR A 616 -11.02 2.58 0.89
CA THR A 616 -10.51 3.64 0.05
C THR A 616 -9.02 3.36 -0.11
N GLN A 617 -8.57 3.21 -1.35
CA GLN A 617 -7.34 3.93 -1.69
C GLN A 617 -7.64 5.39 -1.41
N GLN A 618 -6.92 5.99 -0.47
CA GLN A 618 -7.16 7.37 -0.09
C GLN A 618 -6.81 8.26 -1.29
N ALA A 619 -7.45 9.42 -1.42
CA ALA A 619 -7.06 10.42 -2.43
C ALA A 619 -5.60 10.89 -2.29
N THR A 620 -4.94 10.60 -1.17
CA THR A 620 -3.50 10.79 -0.95
C THR A 620 -2.64 9.76 -1.68
N ASP A 621 -3.18 8.61 -2.05
CA ASP A 621 -2.47 7.54 -2.77
C ASP A 621 -2.40 7.80 -4.29
N LEU A 622 -3.02 8.90 -4.75
CA LEU A 622 -3.09 9.31 -6.16
C LEU A 622 -2.46 10.70 -6.44
N ARG A 623 -1.69 11.28 -5.50
CA ARG A 623 -1.07 12.61 -5.69
C ARG A 623 0.32 12.57 -6.30
#